data_AF-A0A0R2QU42-F1
#
_entry.id   AF-A0A0R2QU42-F1
#
_cell.length_a   1.000
_cell.length_b   1.000
_cell.length_c   1.000
_cell.angle_alpha   90.00
_cell.angle_beta   90.00
_cell.angle_gamma   90.00
#
_symmetry.space_group_name_H-M   'P 1'
#
loop_
_entity.id
_entity.type
_entity.pdbx_description
1 polymer ?
#
loop_
_entity_poly.entity_id
_entity_poly.type
_entity_poly.pdbx_seq_one_letter_code
_entity_poly.pdbx_strand_id
1 'polypeptide(L)'
;VTANAPEARLDDDHGVADAAHQLVGAWTTSSNGILQVGSVRGDETHALASLGIASATLRALQPTQALALLAWAGASGGAFGRRRGAAAGRDSAWWLLGALSGRAHQWPLSNDEIGDVLHSLTWSWFDADQSPTGWQLQLVIADDQRGLSWAISARDSVA
;
A
#
# COMPACT_ATOMS: atom_id res chain seq x y z
N VAL A 1 -4.61 -30.11 -4.88
CA VAL A 1 -4.14 -29.19 -3.84
C VAL A 1 -5.34 -28.40 -3.39
N THR A 2 -5.78 -28.63 -2.16
CA THR A 2 -6.98 -28.03 -1.56
C THR A 2 -6.84 -26.51 -1.52
N ALA A 3 -7.80 -25.80 -2.13
CA ALA A 3 -7.95 -24.35 -2.00
C ALA A 3 -8.26 -24.06 -0.52
N ASN A 4 -7.31 -23.45 0.18
CA ASN A 4 -7.52 -23.01 1.55
C ASN A 4 -8.51 -21.84 1.51
N ALA A 5 -9.48 -21.84 2.44
CA ALA A 5 -10.38 -20.71 2.63
C ALA A 5 -9.56 -19.46 2.96
N PRO A 6 -10.04 -18.24 2.63
CA PRO A 6 -9.34 -17.03 3.01
C PRO A 6 -9.17 -17.00 4.53
N GLU A 7 -7.95 -17.12 5.03
CA GLU A 7 -7.65 -16.92 6.45
C GLU A 7 -8.01 -15.48 6.83
N ALA A 8 -8.54 -15.33 8.06
CA ALA A 8 -9.26 -14.14 8.50
C ALA A 8 -8.51 -12.83 8.23
N ARG A 9 -9.26 -11.81 7.76
CA ARG A 9 -8.82 -10.42 7.75
C ARG A 9 -8.25 -10.09 9.12
N LEU A 10 -7.06 -9.49 9.16
CA LEU A 10 -6.49 -8.98 10.39
C LEU A 10 -7.22 -7.69 10.74
N ASP A 11 -8.40 -7.82 11.36
CA ASP A 11 -9.28 -6.69 11.70
C ASP A 11 -8.62 -5.68 12.66
N ASP A 12 -7.50 -6.03 13.30
CA ASP A 12 -6.76 -5.18 14.27
C ASP A 12 -5.45 -4.53 13.74
N ASP A 13 -5.03 -4.78 12.49
CA ASP A 13 -3.84 -4.10 11.92
C ASP A 13 -4.19 -2.71 11.37
N HIS A 14 -4.78 -1.87 12.23
CA HIS A 14 -5.12 -0.49 11.91
C HIS A 14 -3.88 0.34 11.52
N GLY A 15 -2.69 -0.05 11.98
CA GLY A 15 -1.46 0.70 11.74
C GLY A 15 -1.14 0.87 10.25
N VAL A 16 -1.28 -0.19 9.45
CA VAL A 16 -1.00 -0.12 8.00
C VAL A 16 -2.10 0.66 7.27
N ALA A 17 -3.37 0.45 7.65
CA ALA A 17 -4.49 1.18 7.07
C ALA A 17 -4.40 2.69 7.35
N ASP A 18 -4.11 3.07 8.59
CA ASP A 18 -3.93 4.47 9.01
C ASP A 18 -2.74 5.13 8.31
N ALA A 19 -1.61 4.41 8.19
CA ALA A 19 -0.45 4.89 7.47
C ALA A 19 -0.72 5.08 5.97
N ALA A 20 -1.48 4.16 5.35
CA ALA A 20 -1.92 4.29 3.96
C ALA A 20 -2.88 5.47 3.79
N HIS A 21 -3.82 5.68 4.72
CA HIS A 21 -4.69 6.85 4.75
C HIS A 21 -3.88 8.15 4.85
N GLN A 22 -2.84 8.21 5.69
CA GLN A 22 -1.96 9.38 5.80
C GLN A 22 -1.13 9.60 4.53
N LEU A 23 -0.70 8.52 3.86
CA LEU A 23 0.04 8.57 2.61
C LEU A 23 -0.78 9.23 1.52
N VAL A 24 -1.98 8.72 1.22
CA VAL A 24 -2.79 9.20 0.09
C VAL A 24 -3.83 10.27 0.50
N GLY A 25 -3.89 10.63 1.79
CA GLY A 25 -4.95 11.43 2.38
C GLY A 25 -5.25 12.73 1.64
N ALA A 26 -4.22 13.49 1.27
CA ALA A 26 -4.43 14.75 0.54
C ALA A 26 -5.03 14.55 -0.85
N TRP A 27 -4.73 13.45 -1.51
CA TRP A 27 -5.34 13.08 -2.78
C TRP A 27 -6.79 12.62 -2.56
N THR A 28 -7.07 11.72 -1.60
CA THR A 28 -8.46 11.28 -1.32
C THR A 28 -9.38 12.41 -0.83
N THR A 29 -8.86 13.41 -0.12
CA THR A 29 -9.67 14.56 0.35
C THR A 29 -9.95 15.57 -0.76
N SER A 30 -9.06 15.68 -1.74
CA SER A 30 -9.12 16.71 -2.79
C SER A 30 -9.53 16.13 -4.15
N SER A 31 -10.06 14.91 -4.18
CA SER A 31 -10.54 14.18 -5.37
C SER A 31 -11.66 13.24 -4.95
N ASN A 32 -12.42 12.67 -5.89
CA ASN A 32 -13.37 11.60 -5.59
C ASN A 32 -12.63 10.26 -5.38
N GLY A 33 -11.52 10.30 -4.65
CA GLY A 33 -10.60 9.17 -4.50
C GLY A 33 -11.10 8.17 -3.48
N ILE A 34 -11.08 6.89 -3.82
CA ILE A 34 -11.36 5.79 -2.89
C ILE A 34 -10.03 5.14 -2.51
N LEU A 35 -9.80 4.98 -1.21
CA LEU A 35 -8.74 4.12 -0.67
C LEU A 35 -9.37 2.86 -0.10
N GLN A 36 -8.81 1.71 -0.47
CA GLN A 36 -9.07 0.42 0.15
C GLN A 36 -7.74 -0.21 0.56
N VAL A 37 -7.70 -0.75 1.76
CA VAL A 37 -6.55 -1.46 2.32
C VAL A 37 -7.01 -2.80 2.84
N GLY A 38 -6.33 -3.86 2.43
CA GLY A 38 -6.53 -5.22 2.89
C GLY A 38 -5.28 -5.70 3.61
N SER A 39 -5.44 -6.30 4.78
CA SER A 39 -4.36 -6.94 5.55
C SER A 39 -4.81 -8.35 5.91
N VAL A 40 -4.01 -9.34 5.56
CA VAL A 40 -4.33 -10.77 5.77
C VAL A 40 -3.08 -11.55 6.16
N ARG A 41 -3.31 -12.66 6.87
CA ARG A 41 -2.34 -13.75 6.92
C ARG A 41 -2.44 -14.56 5.62
N GLY A 42 -1.32 -14.78 4.95
CA GLY A 42 -1.25 -15.46 3.66
C GLY A 42 -0.43 -14.71 2.62
N ASP A 43 -0.64 -15.08 1.36
CA ASP A 43 0.07 -14.56 0.19
C ASP A 43 -0.65 -13.38 -0.49
N GLU A 44 -0.08 -12.90 -1.59
CA GLU A 44 -0.59 -11.80 -2.41
C GLU A 44 -2.03 -12.02 -2.89
N THR A 45 -2.40 -13.27 -3.19
CA THR A 45 -3.74 -13.61 -3.68
C THR A 45 -4.79 -13.42 -2.59
N HIS A 46 -4.45 -13.81 -1.36
CA HIS A 46 -5.32 -13.59 -0.20
C HIS A 46 -5.53 -12.09 0.05
N ALA A 47 -4.47 -11.29 -0.09
CA ALA A 47 -4.56 -9.84 0.11
C ALA A 47 -5.46 -9.19 -0.95
N LEU A 48 -5.32 -9.56 -2.22
CA LEU A 48 -6.21 -9.10 -3.30
C LEU A 48 -7.67 -9.53 -3.09
N ALA A 49 -7.90 -10.78 -2.70
CA ALA A 49 -9.24 -11.30 -2.43
C ALA A 49 -9.92 -10.54 -1.29
N SER A 50 -9.15 -10.05 -0.30
CA SER A 50 -9.69 -9.24 0.80
C SER A 50 -10.28 -7.90 0.36
N LEU A 51 -9.85 -7.39 -0.80
CA LEU A 51 -10.41 -6.21 -1.48
C LEU A 51 -11.57 -6.55 -2.43
N GLY A 52 -11.95 -7.83 -2.54
CA GLY A 52 -12.94 -8.32 -3.51
C GLY A 52 -12.40 -8.51 -4.92
N ILE A 53 -11.08 -8.51 -5.11
CA ILE A 53 -10.44 -8.68 -6.42
C ILE A 53 -10.24 -10.18 -6.67
N ALA A 54 -10.97 -10.73 -7.64
CA ALA A 54 -10.91 -12.15 -7.98
C ALA A 54 -9.75 -12.52 -8.92
N SER A 55 -9.26 -11.55 -9.71
CA SER A 55 -8.17 -11.74 -10.67
C SER A 55 -7.44 -10.43 -10.88
N ALA A 56 -6.11 -10.49 -10.93
CA ALA A 56 -5.24 -9.37 -11.28
C ALA A 56 -3.94 -9.87 -11.92
N THR A 57 -3.38 -9.08 -12.82
CA THR A 57 -2.01 -9.27 -13.31
C THR A 57 -1.04 -8.61 -12.35
N LEU A 58 -0.06 -9.37 -11.85
CA LEU A 58 1.00 -8.85 -11.00
C LEU A 58 2.25 -8.53 -11.81
N ARG A 59 2.87 -7.38 -11.50
CA ARG A 59 4.18 -6.98 -11.99
C ARG A 59 5.08 -6.70 -10.80
N ALA A 60 6.12 -7.52 -10.64
CA ALA A 60 7.11 -7.30 -9.60
C ALA A 60 7.76 -5.91 -9.73
N LEU A 61 7.95 -5.25 -8.59
CA LEU A 61 8.63 -3.97 -8.46
C LEU A 61 9.94 -4.18 -7.70
N GLN A 62 10.99 -3.47 -8.13
CA GLN A 62 12.17 -3.35 -7.29
C GLN A 62 11.82 -2.53 -6.03
N PRO A 63 12.41 -2.83 -4.86
CA PRO A 63 12.08 -2.12 -3.63
C PRO A 63 12.25 -0.60 -3.75
N THR A 64 13.29 -0.14 -4.44
CA THR A 64 13.50 1.29 -4.71
C THR A 64 12.43 1.93 -5.60
N GLN A 65 11.85 1.17 -6.54
CA GLN A 65 10.71 1.63 -7.35
C GLN A 65 9.45 1.75 -6.51
N ALA A 66 9.21 0.77 -5.62
CA ALA A 66 8.09 0.82 -4.69
C ALA A 66 8.20 2.03 -3.76
N LEU A 67 9.36 2.28 -3.15
CA LEU A 67 9.57 3.47 -2.32
C LEU A 67 9.35 4.77 -3.10
N ALA A 68 9.84 4.85 -4.35
CA ALA A 68 9.62 6.03 -5.20
C ALA A 68 8.13 6.26 -5.49
N LEU A 69 7.36 5.20 -5.76
CA LEU A 69 5.92 5.26 -5.96
C LEU A 69 5.19 5.75 -4.70
N LEU A 70 5.54 5.22 -3.52
CA LEU A 70 4.98 5.67 -2.25
C LEU A 70 5.29 7.14 -2.00
N ALA A 71 6.55 7.55 -2.15
CA ALA A 71 6.96 8.93 -1.95
C ALA A 71 6.27 9.90 -2.93
N TRP A 72 6.11 9.48 -4.19
CA TRP A 72 5.37 10.25 -5.18
C TRP A 72 3.87 10.35 -4.84
N ALA A 73 3.26 9.26 -4.39
CA ALA A 73 1.87 9.24 -3.94
C ALA A 73 1.65 10.20 -2.78
N GLY A 74 2.50 10.14 -1.74
CA GLY A 74 2.43 11.03 -0.59
C GLY A 74 2.73 12.50 -0.88
N ALA A 75 3.51 12.78 -1.92
CA ALA A 75 3.78 14.15 -2.36
C ALA A 75 2.64 14.75 -3.20
N SER A 76 1.76 13.91 -3.73
CA SER A 76 0.66 14.30 -4.62
C SER A 76 -0.53 14.89 -3.85
N GLY A 77 -1.29 15.77 -4.50
CA GLY A 77 -2.35 16.55 -3.85
C GLY A 77 -3.76 16.29 -4.36
N GLY A 78 -4.00 15.29 -5.22
CA GLY A 78 -5.30 15.18 -5.92
C GLY A 78 -5.33 15.92 -7.25
N ALA A 79 -6.41 15.71 -8.00
CA ALA A 79 -6.71 16.46 -9.23
C ALA A 79 -6.89 17.97 -8.99
N PHE A 80 -7.37 18.34 -7.79
CA PHE A 80 -7.68 19.74 -7.45
C PHE A 80 -6.83 20.34 -6.31
N GLY A 81 -5.95 19.56 -5.67
CA GLY A 81 -5.16 20.03 -4.55
C GLY A 81 -3.72 20.40 -4.91
N ARG A 82 -3.11 21.26 -4.07
CA ARG A 82 -1.70 21.63 -4.22
C ARG A 82 -0.81 20.45 -3.81
N ARG A 83 0.26 20.20 -4.56
CA ARG A 83 1.27 19.20 -4.19
C ARG A 83 1.85 19.52 -2.82
N ARG A 84 1.95 18.52 -1.94
CA ARG A 84 2.52 18.64 -0.59
C ARG A 84 4.04 18.78 -0.61
N GLY A 85 4.67 18.32 -1.70
CA GLY A 85 6.12 18.34 -1.89
C GLY A 85 6.81 17.06 -1.44
N ALA A 86 8.04 16.86 -1.91
CA ALA A 86 8.77 15.61 -1.78
C ALA A 86 9.14 15.25 -0.33
N ALA A 87 9.29 16.23 0.57
CA ALA A 87 9.59 15.96 1.98
C ALA A 87 8.42 15.25 2.68
N ALA A 88 7.20 15.79 2.54
CA ALA A 88 5.98 15.18 3.09
C ALA A 88 5.70 13.80 2.48
N GLY A 89 5.96 13.62 1.19
CA GLY A 89 5.78 12.32 0.53
C GLY A 89 6.72 11.25 1.08
N ARG A 90 8.00 11.58 1.29
CA ARG A 90 8.96 10.64 1.88
C ARG A 90 8.61 10.31 3.34
N ASP A 91 8.23 11.31 4.13
CA ASP A 91 7.83 11.13 5.52
C ASP A 91 6.67 10.11 5.65
N SER A 92 5.58 10.31 4.88
CA SER A 92 4.48 9.35 4.87
C SER A 92 4.88 7.96 4.35
N ALA A 93 5.78 7.89 3.36
CA ALA A 93 6.26 6.60 2.84
C ALA A 93 7.06 5.82 3.90
N TRP A 94 7.89 6.52 4.67
CA TRP A 94 8.64 5.90 5.77
C TRP A 94 7.73 5.48 6.90
N TRP A 95 6.71 6.28 7.22
CA TRP A 95 5.69 5.91 8.20
C TRP A 95 4.97 4.62 7.81
N LEU A 96 4.59 4.47 6.53
CA LEU A 96 4.00 3.23 6.03
C LEU A 96 4.95 2.03 6.15
N LEU A 97 6.24 2.20 5.84
CA LEU A 97 7.23 1.14 6.05
C LEU A 97 7.37 0.77 7.53
N GLY A 98 7.33 1.75 8.44
CA GLY A 98 7.28 1.53 9.88
C GLY A 98 6.07 0.69 10.30
N ALA A 99 4.90 0.97 9.74
CA ALA A 99 3.68 0.18 9.97
C ALA A 99 3.79 -1.25 9.41
N LEU A 100 4.20 -1.41 8.14
CA LEU A 100 4.40 -2.73 7.49
C LEU A 100 5.42 -3.59 8.25
N SER A 101 6.42 -2.96 8.87
CA SER A 101 7.40 -3.67 9.69
C SER A 101 6.87 -4.14 11.05
N GLY A 102 5.66 -3.74 11.46
CA GLY A 102 5.14 -3.99 12.81
C GLY A 102 5.86 -3.18 13.90
N ARG A 103 6.75 -2.26 13.52
CA ARG A 103 7.60 -1.48 14.43
C ARG A 103 7.16 -0.02 14.53
N ALA A 104 5.91 0.32 14.20
CA ALA A 104 5.40 1.68 14.30
C ALA A 104 5.57 2.30 15.70
N HIS A 105 5.54 1.48 16.76
CA HIS A 105 5.78 1.88 18.14
C HIS A 105 7.23 2.30 18.45
N GLN A 106 8.19 2.02 17.56
CA GLN A 106 9.62 2.34 17.71
C GLN A 106 10.02 3.59 16.92
N TRP A 107 9.05 4.32 16.39
CA TRP A 107 9.31 5.45 15.52
C TRP A 107 10.09 6.59 16.22
N PRO A 108 11.05 7.25 15.53
CA PRO A 108 11.46 7.01 14.14
C PRO A 108 12.44 5.84 13.99
N LEU A 109 12.26 5.07 12.91
CA LEU A 109 13.26 4.10 12.47
C LEU A 109 14.44 4.84 11.81
N SER A 110 15.65 4.29 11.96
CA SER A 110 16.83 4.79 11.24
C SER A 110 16.76 4.48 9.74
N ASN A 111 17.58 5.15 8.94
CA ASN A 111 17.61 4.95 7.49
C ASN A 111 17.94 3.50 7.10
N ASP A 112 18.86 2.87 7.84
CA ASP A 112 19.28 1.49 7.59
C ASP A 112 18.13 0.54 7.91
N GLU A 113 17.42 0.75 9.02
CA GLU A 113 16.23 -0.05 9.37
C GLU A 113 15.09 0.12 8.36
N ILE A 114 14.86 1.33 7.83
CA ILE A 114 13.90 1.57 6.74
C ILE A 114 14.35 0.83 5.48
N GLY A 115 15.65 0.84 5.18
CA GLY A 115 16.24 0.10 4.08
C GLY A 115 16.01 -1.41 4.22
N ASP A 116 16.29 -1.97 5.39
CA ASP A 116 16.13 -3.39 5.67
C ASP A 116 14.66 -3.82 5.52
N VAL A 117 13.73 -3.05 6.08
CA VAL A 117 12.29 -3.31 5.92
C VAL A 117 11.92 -3.29 4.44
N LEU A 118 12.32 -2.27 3.70
CA LEU A 118 11.99 -2.12 2.29
C LEU A 118 12.45 -3.33 1.46
N HIS A 119 13.66 -3.84 1.72
CA HIS A 119 14.22 -4.99 0.99
C HIS A 119 13.75 -6.35 1.51
N SER A 120 13.20 -6.42 2.72
CA SER A 120 12.63 -7.66 3.29
C SER A 120 11.25 -8.00 2.71
N LEU A 121 10.59 -7.02 2.09
CA LEU A 121 9.24 -7.16 1.54
C LEU A 121 9.28 -7.45 0.03
N THR A 122 8.35 -8.27 -0.43
CA THR A 122 8.08 -8.48 -1.85
C THR A 122 7.06 -7.45 -2.32
N TRP A 123 7.38 -6.74 -3.40
CA TRP A 123 6.55 -5.66 -3.93
C TRP A 123 6.03 -5.99 -5.31
N SER A 124 4.74 -5.84 -5.53
CA SER A 124 4.11 -5.96 -6.84
C SER A 124 3.14 -4.84 -7.11
N TRP A 125 3.15 -4.31 -8.33
CA TRP A 125 2.02 -3.56 -8.86
C TRP A 125 0.98 -4.55 -9.35
N PHE A 126 -0.30 -4.28 -9.13
CA PHE A 126 -1.38 -5.10 -9.68
C PHE A 126 -2.27 -4.31 -10.64
N ASP A 127 -2.74 -5.01 -11.66
CA ASP A 127 -3.76 -4.51 -12.58
C ASP A 127 -4.94 -5.49 -12.58
N ALA A 128 -6.13 -5.01 -12.20
CA ALA A 128 -7.34 -5.81 -12.09
C ALA A 128 -8.32 -5.54 -13.26
N ASP A 129 -7.80 -5.13 -14.43
CA ASP A 129 -8.57 -4.84 -15.66
C ASP A 129 -9.66 -3.77 -15.47
N GLN A 130 -9.41 -2.85 -14.54
CA GLN A 130 -10.30 -1.71 -14.31
C GLN A 130 -9.81 -0.56 -15.18
N SER A 131 -10.62 -0.09 -16.13
CA SER A 131 -10.28 1.04 -17.01
C SER A 131 -9.74 2.22 -16.20
N PRO A 132 -8.44 2.56 -16.29
CA PRO A 132 -7.84 3.55 -15.41
C PRO A 132 -8.32 4.94 -15.83
N THR A 133 -9.18 5.55 -15.00
CA THR A 133 -9.50 6.97 -15.10
C THR A 133 -8.71 7.72 -14.04
N GLY A 134 -7.71 8.49 -14.44
CA GLY A 134 -7.01 9.40 -13.54
C GLY A 134 -5.88 8.76 -12.72
N TRP A 135 -5.72 9.21 -11.48
CA TRP A 135 -4.62 8.82 -10.61
C TRP A 135 -4.92 7.48 -9.93
N GLN A 136 -3.91 6.62 -9.81
CA GLN A 136 -4.01 5.37 -9.06
C GLN A 136 -2.70 4.95 -8.39
N LEU A 137 -2.83 4.22 -7.29
CA LEU A 137 -1.78 3.46 -6.61
C LEU A 137 -2.36 2.07 -6.33
N GLN A 138 -1.82 1.04 -6.99
CA GLN A 138 -2.27 -0.34 -6.90
C GLN A 138 -1.08 -1.22 -6.52
N LEU A 139 -0.92 -1.49 -5.22
CA LEU A 139 0.21 -2.25 -4.69
C LEU A 139 -0.27 -3.49 -3.94
N VAL A 140 0.44 -4.60 -4.15
CA VAL A 140 0.43 -5.75 -3.25
C VAL A 140 1.83 -5.91 -2.66
N ILE A 141 1.86 -6.17 -1.35
CA ILE A 141 3.06 -6.24 -0.54
C ILE A 141 2.99 -7.55 0.24
N ALA A 142 4.03 -8.36 0.20
CA ALA A 142 4.11 -9.59 0.98
C ALA A 142 5.35 -9.57 1.90
N ASP A 143 5.14 -10.00 3.14
CA ASP A 143 6.17 -10.35 4.11
C ASP A 143 6.17 -11.87 4.27
N ASP A 144 6.98 -12.55 3.46
CA ASP A 144 7.09 -14.00 3.45
C ASP A 144 7.59 -14.56 4.79
N GLN A 145 8.36 -13.78 5.54
CA GLN A 145 8.89 -14.20 6.84
C GLN A 145 7.80 -14.24 7.91
N ARG A 146 6.81 -13.33 7.83
CA ARG A 146 5.68 -13.28 8.77
C ARG A 146 4.43 -13.97 8.25
N GLY A 147 4.43 -14.35 6.97
CA GLY A 147 3.25 -14.86 6.28
C GLY A 147 2.11 -13.85 6.27
N LEU A 148 2.45 -12.57 6.07
CA LEU A 148 1.51 -11.46 6.02
C LEU A 148 1.53 -10.83 4.64
N SER A 149 0.36 -10.46 4.13
CA SER A 149 0.26 -9.73 2.86
C SER A 149 -0.76 -8.61 2.96
N TRP A 150 -0.46 -7.53 2.25
CA TRP A 150 -1.28 -6.33 2.17
C TRP A 150 -1.59 -5.97 0.73
N ALA A 151 -2.80 -5.50 0.49
CA ALA A 151 -3.20 -4.91 -0.78
C ALA A 151 -3.66 -3.47 -0.53
N ILE A 152 -3.10 -2.53 -1.27
CA ILE A 152 -3.42 -1.11 -1.21
C ILE A 152 -3.93 -0.69 -2.60
N SER A 153 -5.22 -0.30 -2.66
CA SER A 153 -5.85 0.28 -3.84
C SER A 153 -6.29 1.70 -3.52
N ALA A 154 -5.62 2.69 -4.09
CA ALA A 154 -6.09 4.07 -4.11
C ALA A 154 -6.35 4.48 -5.56
N ARG A 155 -7.56 4.95 -5.88
CA ARG A 155 -7.96 5.31 -7.25
C ARG A 155 -9.10 6.32 -7.32
N ASP A 156 -9.10 7.15 -8.35
CA ASP A 156 -10.22 8.07 -8.58
C ASP A 156 -11.48 7.25 -8.92
N SER A 157 -12.61 7.55 -8.27
CA SER A 157 -13.89 6.98 -8.68
C SER A 157 -14.35 7.61 -9.99
N VAL A 158 -14.85 6.79 -10.90
CA VAL A 158 -15.61 7.30 -12.05
C VAL A 158 -16.91 7.89 -11.51
N ALA A 159 -17.20 9.15 -11.85
CA ALA A 159 -18.47 9.81 -11.52
C ALA A 159 -19.65 9.17 -12.26
#